data_AF-I7MLY9-F1
#
_entry.id   AF-I7MLY9-F1
#
_cell.length_a   1.000
_cell.length_b   1.000
_cell.length_c   1.000
_cell.angle_alpha   90.00
_cell.angle_beta   90.00
_cell.angle_gamma   90.00
#
_symmetry.space_group_name_H-M   'P 1'
#
loop_
_entity.id
_entity.type
_entity.pdbx_description
1 polymer ?
#
loop_
_entity_poly.entity_id
_entity_poly.type
_entity_poly.pdbx_seq_one_letter_code
_entity_poly.pdbx_strand_id
1 'polypeptide(L)'
;MSSADTMQTSKFRKMQQSIHRWLWHNTSNEKSISQSYILEDQTFYLVRQCCFAIALLTWTMSQLDSRHAIITNFQYLTEWGVNLTVVYFALSLRIMKDHKFAEKYWKITHVIFEIVYSAEFIITAMYWGAIYQTIKREKDAYYLTLTSLEHGGMFVLLIIDNIFNRIKFYKRHLIYLISFIIFYLTINLTVTLCFEPVYAIIDWKSKESHIFATVALLSTVFHFVIARIIYELFKKKKVEKTVVADDYFFTDKPFQLTHINKALENKFVWWVLIISVSMMVLSTIITAEY
;
A
#
# COMPACT_ATOMS: atom_id res chain seq x y z
N MET A 1 -8.72 -38.46 -15.01
CA MET A 1 -8.68 -37.13 -15.65
C MET A 1 -8.75 -37.32 -17.15
N SER A 2 -9.68 -36.63 -17.81
CA SER A 2 -9.86 -36.79 -19.26
C SER A 2 -8.74 -36.06 -20.03
N SER A 3 -8.51 -36.44 -21.29
CA SER A 3 -7.59 -35.72 -22.19
C SER A 3 -8.00 -34.25 -22.41
N ALA A 4 -9.28 -33.91 -22.21
CA ALA A 4 -9.77 -32.54 -22.28
C ALA A 4 -9.29 -31.69 -21.09
N ASP A 5 -9.28 -32.25 -19.88
CA ASP A 5 -8.84 -31.55 -18.65
C ASP A 5 -7.35 -31.18 -18.71
N THR A 6 -6.53 -32.07 -19.28
CA THR A 6 -5.09 -31.83 -19.47
C THR A 6 -4.80 -30.77 -20.53
N MET A 7 -5.65 -30.64 -21.56
CA MET A 7 -5.48 -29.60 -22.59
C MET A 7 -5.90 -28.20 -22.10
N GLN A 8 -6.99 -28.10 -21.34
CA GLN A 8 -7.47 -26.83 -20.81
C GLN A 8 -6.49 -26.23 -19.79
N THR A 9 -5.91 -27.08 -18.93
CA THR A 9 -4.88 -26.69 -17.96
C THR A 9 -3.60 -26.18 -18.63
N SER A 10 -3.20 -26.78 -19.76
CA SER A 10 -2.01 -26.34 -20.52
C SER A 10 -2.17 -24.93 -21.13
N LYS A 11 -3.32 -24.63 -21.75
CA LYS A 11 -3.59 -23.29 -22.33
C LYS A 11 -3.61 -22.20 -21.26
N PHE A 12 -4.29 -22.45 -20.15
CA PHE A 12 -4.36 -21.51 -19.03
C PHE A 12 -2.97 -21.22 -18.44
N ARG A 13 -2.16 -22.26 -18.23
CA ARG A 13 -0.78 -22.11 -17.71
C ARG A 13 0.10 -21.29 -18.65
N LYS A 14 0.00 -21.49 -19.98
CA LYS A 14 0.73 -20.68 -20.97
C LYS A 14 0.30 -19.21 -20.95
N MET A 15 -0.99 -18.95 -20.81
CA MET A 15 -1.52 -17.59 -20.69
C MET A 15 -1.00 -16.91 -19.42
N GLN A 16 -1.06 -17.59 -18.26
CA GLN A 16 -0.51 -17.08 -17.00
C GLN A 16 0.99 -16.76 -17.13
N GLN A 17 1.78 -17.66 -17.74
CA GLN A 17 3.21 -17.43 -17.98
C GLN A 17 3.46 -16.27 -18.95
N SER A 18 2.59 -16.06 -19.95
CA SER A 18 2.70 -14.93 -20.87
C SER A 18 2.41 -13.60 -20.18
N ILE A 19 1.32 -13.52 -19.42
CA ILE A 19 0.96 -12.34 -18.62
C ILE A 19 2.06 -12.03 -17.61
N HIS A 20 2.56 -13.06 -16.92
CA HIS A 20 3.65 -12.93 -15.97
C HIS A 20 4.90 -12.36 -16.62
N ARG A 21 5.34 -12.94 -17.74
CA ARG A 21 6.49 -12.45 -18.50
C ARG A 21 6.28 -11.04 -19.03
N TRP A 22 5.06 -10.67 -19.42
CA TRP A 22 4.77 -9.32 -19.90
C TRP A 22 4.89 -8.30 -18.76
N LEU A 23 4.19 -8.52 -17.64
CA LEU A 23 4.22 -7.64 -16.47
C LEU A 23 5.65 -7.42 -15.97
N TRP A 24 6.37 -8.53 -15.84
CA TRP A 24 7.72 -8.61 -15.29
C TRP A 24 8.80 -8.76 -16.39
N HIS A 25 8.56 -8.26 -17.60
CA HIS A 25 9.56 -8.39 -18.67
C HIS A 25 10.84 -7.62 -18.31
N ASN A 26 12.01 -8.19 -18.56
CA ASN A 26 13.35 -7.65 -18.20
C ASN A 26 13.67 -7.71 -16.71
N THR A 27 12.93 -8.49 -15.94
CA THR A 27 13.38 -8.91 -14.61
C THR A 27 14.24 -10.17 -14.69
N SER A 28 15.01 -10.41 -15.77
CA SER A 28 15.92 -11.56 -15.83
C SER A 28 16.99 -11.53 -14.72
N ASN A 29 17.25 -10.33 -14.16
CA ASN A 29 17.89 -10.16 -12.85
C ASN A 29 16.82 -10.15 -11.75
N GLU A 30 15.96 -11.17 -11.69
CA GLU A 30 14.74 -11.16 -10.86
C GLU A 30 15.09 -11.03 -9.38
N LYS A 31 16.26 -11.58 -9.01
CA LYS A 31 16.89 -11.39 -7.70
C LYS A 31 17.04 -9.89 -7.40
N SER A 32 17.60 -9.09 -8.29
CA SER A 32 17.89 -7.67 -8.03
C SER A 32 16.67 -6.80 -7.71
N ILE A 33 15.51 -7.18 -8.24
CA ILE A 33 14.26 -6.41 -8.16
C ILE A 33 13.37 -6.94 -7.04
N SER A 34 13.35 -8.26 -6.79
CA SER A 34 12.69 -8.80 -5.60
C SER A 34 13.34 -8.26 -4.33
N GLN A 35 14.64 -7.96 -4.38
CA GLN A 35 15.47 -7.40 -3.32
C GLN A 35 15.15 -5.95 -2.90
N SER A 36 13.88 -5.52 -2.92
CA SER A 36 13.45 -4.40 -2.07
C SER A 36 13.71 -4.64 -0.57
N TYR A 37 14.17 -5.85 -0.22
CA TYR A 37 14.54 -6.32 1.11
C TYR A 37 16.06 -6.49 1.34
N ILE A 38 16.97 -6.32 0.35
CA ILE A 38 18.42 -6.29 0.64
C ILE A 38 18.82 -4.89 1.06
N LEU A 39 18.24 -4.50 2.18
CA LEU A 39 19.05 -3.90 3.20
C LEU A 39 19.03 -4.95 4.31
N GLU A 40 20.12 -5.69 4.45
CA GLU A 40 20.50 -6.32 5.74
C GLU A 40 20.63 -5.27 6.86
N ASP A 41 20.45 -3.99 6.52
CA ASP A 41 20.40 -2.88 7.41
C ASP A 41 19.21 -3.01 8.37
N GLN A 42 19.53 -3.49 9.56
CA GLN A 42 18.67 -3.47 10.73
C GLN A 42 18.00 -2.09 10.92
N THR A 43 18.65 -0.99 10.52
CA THR A 43 18.06 0.35 10.55
C THR A 43 16.85 0.46 9.63
N PHE A 44 16.88 -0.09 8.42
CA PHE A 44 15.71 -0.03 7.52
C PHE A 44 14.55 -0.87 8.02
N TYR A 45 14.85 -2.04 8.60
CA TYR A 45 13.82 -2.86 9.26
C TYR A 45 13.14 -2.10 10.41
N LEU A 46 13.93 -1.43 11.27
CA LEU A 46 13.42 -0.60 12.35
C LEU A 46 12.58 0.57 11.84
N VAL A 47 13.02 1.27 10.78
CA VAL A 47 12.24 2.35 10.15
C VAL A 47 10.88 1.84 9.68
N ARG A 48 10.82 0.68 9.03
CA ARG A 48 9.55 0.06 8.62
C ARG A 48 8.67 -0.35 9.79
N GLN A 49 9.25 -0.82 10.90
CA GLN A 49 8.48 -1.11 12.12
C GLN A 49 7.87 0.16 12.72
N CYS A 50 8.61 1.26 12.78
CA CYS A 50 8.10 2.55 13.23
C CYS A 50 6.98 3.05 12.31
N CYS A 51 7.18 3.01 10.99
CA CYS A 51 6.15 3.42 10.03
C CYS A 51 4.90 2.55 10.16
N PHE A 52 5.05 1.23 10.29
CA PHE A 52 3.93 0.31 10.50
C PHE A 52 3.18 0.61 11.79
N ALA A 53 3.88 0.85 12.90
CA ALA A 53 3.26 1.16 14.18
C ALA A 53 2.45 2.46 14.10
N ILE A 54 2.96 3.50 13.44
CA ILE A 54 2.22 4.75 13.22
C ILE A 54 1.00 4.51 12.33
N ALA A 55 1.17 3.82 11.20
CA ALA A 55 0.06 3.53 10.28
C ALA A 55 -1.05 2.72 10.97
N LEU A 56 -0.67 1.72 11.77
CA LEU A 56 -1.59 0.87 12.52
C LEU A 56 -2.30 1.65 13.64
N LEU A 57 -1.58 2.54 14.35
CA LEU A 57 -2.17 3.41 15.35
C LEU A 57 -3.21 4.34 14.72
N THR A 58 -2.88 5.00 13.61
CA THR A 58 -3.82 5.86 12.88
C THR A 58 -5.04 5.07 12.41
N TRP A 59 -4.84 3.89 11.82
CA TRP A 59 -5.93 3.02 11.42
C TRP A 59 -6.84 2.66 12.60
N THR A 60 -6.24 2.33 13.75
CA THR A 60 -6.99 1.98 14.97
C THR A 60 -7.79 3.18 15.48
N MET A 61 -7.17 4.36 15.55
CA MET A 61 -7.87 5.60 15.93
C MET A 61 -9.03 5.91 14.97
N SER A 62 -8.82 5.70 13.67
CA SER A 62 -9.84 5.88 12.63
C SER A 62 -11.04 4.96 12.86
N GLN A 63 -10.81 3.65 13.10
CA GLN A 63 -11.88 2.69 13.39
C GLN A 63 -12.62 2.99 14.71
N LEU A 64 -11.96 3.64 15.67
CA LEU A 64 -12.57 4.03 16.94
C LEU A 64 -13.35 5.36 16.85
N ASP A 65 -12.93 6.32 16.01
CA ASP A 65 -13.65 7.58 15.78
C ASP A 65 -14.84 7.39 14.82
N SER A 66 -14.73 6.46 13.87
CA SER A 66 -15.81 6.15 12.95
C SER A 66 -17.00 5.59 13.75
N ARG A 67 -17.95 6.46 14.07
CA ARG A 67 -19.28 6.07 14.60
C ARG A 67 -20.01 5.10 13.68
N HIS A 68 -19.53 4.95 12.45
CA HIS A 68 -20.01 4.00 11.47
C HIS A 68 -19.20 2.72 11.51
N ALA A 69 -19.89 1.58 11.54
CA ALA A 69 -19.27 0.26 11.51
C ALA A 69 -18.31 0.09 10.32
N ILE A 70 -17.30 -0.77 10.45
CA ILE A 70 -16.34 -1.21 9.41
C ILE A 70 -16.99 -1.40 8.03
N ILE A 71 -18.25 -1.88 8.01
CA ILE A 71 -19.07 -2.09 6.82
C ILE A 71 -19.26 -0.79 6.03
N THR A 72 -19.46 0.32 6.71
CA THR A 72 -19.71 1.64 6.11
C THR A 72 -18.45 2.18 5.44
N ASN A 73 -17.29 2.03 6.10
CA ASN A 73 -15.99 2.37 5.53
C ASN A 73 -15.70 1.50 4.29
N PHE A 74 -16.11 0.24 4.31
CA PHE A 74 -16.00 -0.64 3.14
C PHE A 74 -16.96 -0.24 2.01
N GLN A 75 -18.20 0.15 2.34
CA GLN A 75 -19.22 0.57 1.38
C GLN A 75 -18.82 1.86 0.66
N TYR A 76 -18.30 2.84 1.38
CA TYR A 76 -17.90 4.13 0.80
C TYR A 76 -16.46 4.16 0.28
N LEU A 77 -15.65 3.15 0.64
CA LEU A 77 -14.20 3.17 0.44
C LEU A 77 -13.62 4.53 0.88
N THR A 78 -13.89 4.97 2.10
CA THR A 78 -13.42 6.28 2.59
C THR A 78 -12.00 6.24 3.15
N GLU A 79 -11.57 5.07 3.65
CA GLU A 79 -10.30 4.89 4.35
C GLU A 79 -9.36 3.90 3.64
N TRP A 80 -9.58 3.59 2.35
CA TRP A 80 -8.76 2.59 1.66
C TRP A 80 -7.28 2.97 1.61
N GLY A 81 -6.95 4.27 1.61
CA GLY A 81 -5.57 4.74 1.62
C GLY A 81 -4.80 4.31 2.87
N VAL A 82 -5.38 4.56 4.04
CA VAL A 82 -4.89 4.07 5.34
C VAL A 82 -4.81 2.54 5.35
N ASN A 83 -5.87 1.85 4.92
CA ASN A 83 -5.92 0.39 4.87
C ASN A 83 -4.81 -0.21 3.99
N LEU A 84 -4.62 0.29 2.78
CA LEU A 84 -3.57 -0.19 1.86
C LEU A 84 -2.17 0.14 2.39
N THR A 85 -2.00 1.27 3.07
CA THR A 85 -0.72 1.63 3.70
C THR A 85 -0.37 0.65 4.83
N VAL A 86 -1.34 0.31 5.69
CA VAL A 86 -1.16 -0.71 6.74
C VAL A 86 -0.83 -2.07 6.14
N VAL A 87 -1.59 -2.51 5.12
CA VAL A 87 -1.36 -3.78 4.42
C VAL A 87 0.03 -3.80 3.77
N TYR A 88 0.44 -2.71 3.13
CA TYR A 88 1.77 -2.57 2.53
C TYR A 88 2.88 -2.78 3.55
N PHE A 89 2.83 -2.07 4.67
CA PHE A 89 3.87 -2.16 5.70
C PHE A 89 3.87 -3.53 6.40
N ALA A 90 2.70 -4.12 6.66
CA ALA A 90 2.59 -5.47 7.21
C ALA A 90 3.24 -6.52 6.29
N LEU A 91 2.90 -6.48 4.99
CA LEU A 91 3.49 -7.38 4.00
C LEU A 91 5.00 -7.15 3.87
N SER A 92 5.44 -5.90 3.83
CA SER A 92 6.85 -5.54 3.73
C SER A 92 7.68 -6.06 4.90
N LEU A 93 7.17 -5.91 6.13
CA LEU A 93 7.80 -6.46 7.33
C LEU A 93 7.86 -7.99 7.32
N ARG A 94 6.80 -8.65 6.84
CA ARG A 94 6.77 -10.11 6.73
C ARG A 94 7.77 -10.62 5.69
N ILE A 95 7.85 -9.95 4.53
CA ILE A 95 8.80 -10.27 3.46
C ILE A 95 10.24 -10.19 3.96
N MET A 96 10.58 -9.19 4.80
CA MET A 96 11.93 -9.06 5.35
C MET A 96 12.30 -10.19 6.33
N LYS A 97 11.33 -10.87 6.93
CA LYS A 97 11.55 -11.94 7.93
C LYS A 97 11.45 -13.35 7.37
N ASP A 98 10.72 -13.55 6.28
CA ASP A 98 10.38 -14.87 5.77
C ASP A 98 10.64 -14.95 4.26
N HIS A 99 11.76 -15.58 3.90
CA HIS A 99 12.19 -15.74 2.50
C HIS A 99 11.16 -16.49 1.65
N LYS A 100 10.50 -17.52 2.21
CA LYS A 100 9.47 -18.28 1.47
C LYS A 100 8.23 -17.41 1.21
N PHE A 101 7.85 -16.59 2.18
CA PHE A 101 6.79 -15.60 1.99
C PHE A 101 7.20 -14.54 0.96
N ALA A 102 8.45 -14.08 1.01
CA ALA A 102 9.02 -13.12 0.08
C ALA A 102 8.87 -13.59 -1.37
N GLU A 103 9.34 -14.79 -1.70
CA GLU A 103 9.25 -15.39 -3.04
C GLU A 103 7.83 -15.35 -3.63
N LYS A 104 6.82 -15.54 -2.77
CA LYS A 104 5.42 -15.61 -3.18
C LYS A 104 4.74 -14.24 -3.30
N TYR A 105 5.01 -13.32 -2.37
CA TYR A 105 4.18 -12.11 -2.21
C TYR A 105 4.89 -10.80 -2.57
N TRP A 106 6.19 -10.78 -2.85
CA TRP A 106 6.91 -9.53 -3.14
C TRP A 106 6.31 -8.73 -4.31
N LYS A 107 5.85 -9.42 -5.36
CA LYS A 107 5.23 -8.82 -6.55
C LYS A 107 3.95 -8.07 -6.19
N ILE A 108 3.15 -8.63 -5.29
CA ILE A 108 1.91 -8.02 -4.81
C ILE A 108 2.23 -6.79 -3.96
N THR A 109 3.15 -6.92 -3.01
CA THR A 109 3.58 -5.81 -2.15
C THR A 109 4.16 -4.65 -2.95
N HIS A 110 4.91 -4.95 -4.02
CA HIS A 110 5.44 -3.95 -4.95
C HIS A 110 4.30 -3.17 -5.63
N VAL A 111 3.31 -3.87 -6.20
CA VAL A 111 2.18 -3.22 -6.87
C VAL A 111 1.35 -2.39 -5.88
N ILE A 112 1.10 -2.91 -4.66
CA ILE A 112 0.40 -2.16 -3.61
C ILE A 112 1.16 -0.87 -3.27
N PHE A 113 2.49 -0.93 -3.11
CA PHE A 113 3.30 0.27 -2.86
C PHE A 113 3.12 1.30 -3.97
N GLU A 114 3.27 0.90 -5.23
CA GLU A 114 3.16 1.83 -6.35
C GLU A 114 1.77 2.50 -6.41
N ILE A 115 0.70 1.73 -6.12
CA ILE A 115 -0.67 2.24 -6.06
C ILE A 115 -0.82 3.25 -4.94
N VAL A 116 -0.52 2.84 -3.70
CA VAL A 116 -0.76 3.65 -2.52
C VAL A 116 0.15 4.87 -2.49
N TYR A 117 1.43 4.74 -2.86
CA TYR A 117 2.36 5.86 -2.99
C TYR A 117 1.86 6.92 -3.96
N SER A 118 1.33 6.50 -5.11
CA SER A 118 0.89 7.42 -6.14
C SER A 118 -0.41 8.13 -5.73
N ALA A 119 -1.34 7.38 -5.14
CA ALA A 119 -2.67 7.88 -4.86
C ALA A 119 -2.76 8.67 -3.54
N GLU A 120 -1.98 8.30 -2.51
CA GLU A 120 -1.92 9.04 -1.24
C GLU A 120 -1.51 10.50 -1.45
N PHE A 121 -0.58 10.79 -2.36
CA PHE A 121 -0.24 12.17 -2.72
C PHE A 121 -1.48 13.00 -3.12
N ILE A 122 -2.36 12.40 -3.93
CA ILE A 122 -3.58 13.05 -4.41
C ILE A 122 -4.66 13.10 -3.34
N ILE A 123 -4.78 12.06 -2.51
CA ILE A 123 -5.63 12.09 -1.32
C ILE A 123 -5.23 13.24 -0.41
N THR A 124 -3.93 13.39 -0.09
CA THR A 124 -3.42 14.51 0.71
C THR A 124 -3.80 15.85 0.09
N ALA A 125 -3.50 16.03 -1.20
CA ALA A 125 -3.72 17.30 -1.89
C ALA A 125 -5.21 17.67 -1.98
N MET A 126 -6.07 16.73 -2.35
CA MET A 126 -7.51 16.95 -2.47
C MET A 126 -8.18 17.13 -1.11
N TYR A 127 -7.75 16.37 -0.10
CA TYR A 127 -8.31 16.48 1.23
C TYR A 127 -8.08 17.88 1.79
N TRP A 128 -6.82 18.31 1.85
CA TRP A 128 -6.48 19.62 2.41
C TRP A 128 -6.86 20.79 1.50
N GLY A 129 -6.79 20.60 0.18
CA GLY A 129 -7.09 21.65 -0.80
C GLY A 129 -8.57 21.90 -1.02
N ALA A 130 -9.43 20.89 -0.83
CA ALA A 130 -10.85 21.00 -1.17
C ALA A 130 -11.78 20.36 -0.13
N ILE A 131 -11.61 19.08 0.19
CA ILE A 131 -12.59 18.34 1.02
C ILE A 131 -12.67 18.90 2.44
N TYR A 132 -11.55 19.17 3.10
CA TYR A 132 -11.47 19.66 4.48
C TYR A 132 -12.25 20.97 4.70
N GLN A 133 -12.36 21.81 3.67
CA GLN A 133 -13.11 23.07 3.73
C GLN A 133 -14.63 22.86 3.76
N THR A 134 -15.10 21.72 3.25
CA THR A 134 -16.53 21.39 3.11
C THR A 134 -17.10 20.67 4.33
N ILE A 135 -16.22 20.19 5.23
CA ILE A 135 -16.61 19.42 6.41
C ILE A 135 -17.22 20.35 7.46
N LYS A 136 -18.47 20.05 7.86
CA LYS A 136 -19.26 20.82 8.83
C LYS A 136 -19.03 20.42 10.30
N ARG A 137 -18.20 19.40 10.56
CA ARG A 137 -17.85 18.94 11.92
C ARG A 137 -17.00 19.99 12.64
N GLU A 138 -17.11 20.05 13.96
CA GLU A 138 -16.22 20.83 14.80
C GLU A 138 -14.76 20.39 14.61
N LYS A 139 -13.88 21.34 14.30
CA LYS A 139 -12.47 21.11 13.97
C LYS A 139 -11.60 21.21 15.21
N ASP A 140 -11.90 20.37 16.20
CA ASP A 140 -11.09 20.29 17.41
C ASP A 140 -9.67 19.74 17.10
N ALA A 141 -8.79 19.82 18.11
CA ALA A 141 -7.40 19.38 17.96
C ALA A 141 -7.27 17.88 17.67
N TYR A 142 -8.19 17.07 18.20
CA TYR A 142 -8.21 15.63 17.97
C TYR A 142 -8.53 15.31 16.51
N TYR A 143 -9.61 15.90 15.98
CA TYR A 143 -10.03 15.78 14.59
C TYR A 143 -8.95 16.24 13.62
N LEU A 144 -8.33 17.39 13.89
CA LEU A 144 -7.22 17.89 13.07
C LEU A 144 -6.04 16.91 13.08
N THR A 145 -5.68 16.36 14.24
CA THR A 145 -4.58 15.40 14.37
C THR A 145 -4.88 14.12 13.61
N LEU A 146 -6.06 13.53 13.82
CA LEU A 146 -6.45 12.27 13.17
C LEU A 146 -6.46 12.41 11.65
N THR A 147 -7.15 13.43 11.13
CA THR A 147 -7.25 13.67 9.69
C THR A 147 -5.92 14.04 9.04
N SER A 148 -5.03 14.72 9.78
CA SER A 148 -3.64 14.93 9.36
C SER A 148 -2.87 13.64 9.22
N LEU A 149 -3.04 12.70 10.15
CA LEU A 149 -2.39 11.39 10.07
C LEU A 149 -2.98 10.53 8.94
N GLU A 150 -4.30 10.51 8.78
CA GLU A 150 -5.00 9.72 7.77
C GLU A 150 -4.65 10.16 6.34
N HIS A 151 -4.67 11.47 6.08
CA HIS A 151 -4.53 11.99 4.72
C HIS A 151 -3.14 12.55 4.40
N GLY A 152 -2.36 12.98 5.40
CA GLY A 152 -0.99 13.47 5.20
C GLY A 152 0.08 12.53 5.76
N GLY A 153 -0.18 11.97 6.94
CA GLY A 153 0.74 11.07 7.63
C GLY A 153 1.06 9.83 6.80
N MET A 154 0.05 9.17 6.22
CA MET A 154 0.24 7.99 5.36
C MET A 154 1.20 8.28 4.19
N PHE A 155 1.01 9.41 3.51
CA PHE A 155 1.91 9.82 2.43
C PHE A 155 3.34 10.07 2.91
N VAL A 156 3.51 10.74 4.06
CA VAL A 156 4.83 10.98 4.66
C VAL A 156 5.54 9.66 5.00
N LEU A 157 4.83 8.70 5.59
CA LEU A 157 5.39 7.36 5.89
C LEU A 157 5.87 6.66 4.61
N LEU A 158 5.09 6.76 3.53
CA LEU A 158 5.43 6.20 2.22
C LEU A 158 6.63 6.91 1.57
N ILE A 159 6.79 8.23 1.75
CA ILE A 159 7.99 8.98 1.34
C ILE A 159 9.21 8.46 2.11
N ILE A 160 9.11 8.34 3.44
CA ILE A 160 10.19 7.83 4.28
C ILE A 160 10.61 6.44 3.78
N ASP A 161 9.67 5.51 3.58
CA ASP A 161 9.97 4.19 3.04
C ASP A 161 10.58 4.27 1.62
N ASN A 162 10.08 5.16 0.75
CA ASN A 162 10.64 5.35 -0.59
C ASN A 162 12.09 5.89 -0.58
N ILE A 163 12.54 6.61 0.43
CA ILE A 163 13.94 7.05 0.50
C ILE A 163 14.88 5.86 0.61
N PHE A 164 14.49 4.84 1.38
CA PHE A 164 15.33 3.69 1.71
C PHE A 164 15.07 2.46 0.84
N ASN A 165 13.83 2.25 0.39
CA ASN A 165 13.47 1.09 -0.41
C ASN A 165 14.07 1.16 -1.82
N ARG A 166 14.03 0.05 -2.57
CA ARG A 166 14.53 -0.03 -3.96
C ARG A 166 13.41 -0.29 -4.97
N ILE A 167 12.18 0.05 -4.61
CA ILE A 167 11.01 -0.26 -5.44
C ILE A 167 11.08 0.57 -6.73
N LYS A 168 11.02 -0.13 -7.86
CA LYS A 168 11.06 0.45 -9.22
C LYS A 168 9.65 0.60 -9.76
N PHE A 169 9.28 1.80 -10.20
CA PHE A 169 7.99 2.04 -10.85
C PHE A 169 7.99 1.54 -12.30
N TYR A 170 7.29 0.44 -12.58
CA TYR A 170 7.21 -0.11 -13.94
C TYR A 170 6.08 0.54 -14.74
N LYS A 171 6.37 1.04 -15.95
CA LYS A 171 5.32 1.59 -16.84
C LYS A 171 4.12 0.65 -17.01
N ARG A 172 4.35 -0.65 -17.06
CA ARG A 172 3.30 -1.67 -17.22
C ARG A 172 2.38 -1.78 -16.02
N HIS A 173 2.86 -1.50 -14.82
CA HIS A 173 2.03 -1.52 -13.61
C HIS A 173 1.07 -0.35 -13.52
N LEU A 174 1.20 0.66 -14.40
CA LEU A 174 0.23 1.73 -14.54
C LEU A 174 -1.19 1.18 -14.81
N ILE A 175 -1.31 -0.01 -15.43
CA ILE A 175 -2.59 -0.68 -15.61
C ILE A 175 -3.27 -1.02 -14.28
N TYR A 176 -2.50 -1.39 -13.24
CA TYR A 176 -3.03 -1.70 -11.93
C TYR A 176 -3.52 -0.44 -11.21
N LEU A 177 -2.73 0.64 -11.29
CA LEU A 177 -3.12 1.93 -10.74
C LEU A 177 -4.40 2.47 -11.41
N ILE A 178 -4.46 2.47 -12.74
CA ILE A 178 -5.64 2.93 -13.49
C ILE A 178 -6.86 2.05 -13.16
N SER A 179 -6.69 0.72 -13.16
CA SER A 179 -7.78 -0.20 -12.80
C SER A 179 -8.30 0.06 -11.39
N PHE A 180 -7.39 0.30 -10.44
CA PHE A 180 -7.74 0.62 -9.06
C PHE A 180 -8.53 1.92 -8.96
N ILE A 181 -8.08 2.99 -9.63
CA ILE A 181 -8.78 4.28 -9.61
C ILE A 181 -10.15 4.17 -10.28
N ILE A 182 -10.27 3.49 -11.42
CA ILE A 182 -11.56 3.29 -12.11
C ILE A 182 -12.52 2.52 -11.20
N PHE A 183 -12.05 1.46 -10.54
CA PHE A 183 -12.84 0.69 -9.59
C PHE A 183 -13.35 1.58 -8.44
N TYR A 184 -12.45 2.36 -7.83
CA TYR A 184 -12.80 3.31 -6.78
C TYR A 184 -13.84 4.35 -7.24
N LEU A 185 -13.60 5.01 -8.38
CA LEU A 185 -14.53 6.01 -8.93
C LEU A 185 -15.88 5.41 -9.29
N THR A 186 -15.93 4.15 -9.75
CA THR A 186 -17.19 3.46 -10.05
C THR A 186 -18.02 3.22 -8.78
N ILE A 187 -17.36 2.78 -7.70
CA ILE A 187 -18.03 2.61 -6.40
C ILE A 187 -18.51 3.97 -5.89
N ASN A 188 -17.64 4.98 -5.90
CA ASN A 188 -17.99 6.32 -5.42
C ASN A 188 -19.15 6.95 -6.22
N LEU A 189 -19.15 6.79 -7.55
CA LEU A 189 -20.23 7.20 -8.44
C LEU A 189 -21.53 6.50 -8.08
N THR A 190 -21.50 5.17 -7.98
CA THR A 190 -22.69 4.37 -7.68
C THR A 190 -23.30 4.77 -6.35
N VAL A 191 -22.46 4.90 -5.32
CA VAL A 191 -22.93 5.23 -3.98
C VAL A 191 -23.46 6.66 -3.91
N THR A 192 -22.78 7.63 -4.52
CA THR A 192 -23.22 9.03 -4.55
C THR A 192 -24.54 9.23 -5.29
N LEU A 193 -24.77 8.49 -6.38
CA LEU A 193 -26.02 8.60 -7.15
C LEU A 193 -27.20 7.88 -6.47
N CYS A 194 -26.94 6.82 -5.70
CA CYS A 194 -27.98 6.05 -5.02
C CYS A 194 -28.35 6.61 -3.64
N PHE A 195 -27.40 7.21 -2.94
CA PHE A 195 -27.56 7.67 -1.56
C PHE A 195 -27.23 9.16 -1.46
N GLU A 196 -26.22 9.51 -0.67
CA GLU A 196 -25.71 10.86 -0.52
C GLU A 196 -24.27 10.96 -1.03
N PRO A 197 -23.83 12.15 -1.49
CA PRO A 197 -22.44 12.35 -1.89
C PRO A 197 -21.49 12.07 -0.73
N VAL A 198 -20.54 11.16 -0.95
CA VAL A 198 -19.44 10.90 0.01
C VAL A 198 -18.65 12.17 0.27
N TYR A 199 -18.49 13.01 -0.76
CA TYR A 199 -17.88 14.32 -0.68
C TYR A 199 -18.80 15.35 -1.32
N ALA A 200 -19.05 16.48 -0.64
CA ALA A 200 -19.97 17.50 -1.14
C ALA A 200 -19.59 18.06 -2.53
N ILE A 201 -18.30 18.06 -2.86
CA ILE A 201 -17.75 18.55 -4.14
C ILE A 201 -17.78 17.51 -5.27
N ILE A 202 -18.04 16.24 -4.95
CA ILE A 202 -18.12 15.13 -5.91
C ILE A 202 -19.55 14.62 -5.89
N ASP A 203 -20.46 15.35 -6.54
CA ASP A 203 -21.89 15.00 -6.64
C ASP A 203 -22.23 14.16 -7.88
N TRP A 204 -21.25 13.97 -8.78
CA TRP A 204 -21.37 13.31 -10.09
C TRP A 204 -22.49 13.85 -11.00
N LYS A 205 -22.98 15.06 -10.72
CA LYS A 205 -24.04 15.75 -11.49
C LYS A 205 -23.51 17.04 -12.09
N SER A 206 -22.72 17.77 -11.32
CA SER A 206 -22.08 19.02 -11.71
C SER A 206 -20.89 18.79 -12.66
N LYS A 207 -20.57 19.79 -13.50
CA LYS A 207 -19.39 19.72 -14.37
C LYS A 207 -18.10 19.74 -13.54
N GLU A 208 -18.15 20.46 -12.42
CA GLU A 208 -17.10 20.61 -11.43
C GLU A 208 -16.70 19.26 -10.85
N SER A 209 -17.66 18.41 -10.48
CA SER A 209 -17.39 17.04 -10.01
C SER A 209 -16.61 16.21 -11.03
N HIS A 210 -16.96 16.31 -12.31
CA HIS A 210 -16.28 15.56 -13.38
C HIS A 210 -14.86 16.10 -13.65
N ILE A 211 -14.69 17.42 -13.62
CA ILE A 211 -13.38 18.07 -13.72
C ILE A 211 -12.50 17.63 -12.55
N PHE A 212 -13.03 17.66 -11.33
CA PHE A 212 -12.31 17.27 -10.12
C PHE A 212 -11.85 15.82 -10.15
N ALA A 213 -12.73 14.88 -10.52
CA ALA A 213 -12.38 13.46 -10.67
C ALA A 213 -11.33 13.24 -11.78
N THR A 214 -11.43 13.97 -12.90
CA THR A 214 -10.47 13.89 -14.00
C THR A 214 -9.10 14.43 -13.56
N VAL A 215 -9.05 15.56 -12.88
CA VAL A 215 -7.80 16.13 -12.34
C VAL A 215 -7.16 15.18 -11.33
N ALA A 216 -7.95 14.57 -10.45
CA ALA A 216 -7.46 13.57 -9.50
C ALA A 216 -6.80 12.37 -10.20
N LEU A 217 -7.47 11.80 -11.22
CA LEU A 217 -6.94 10.70 -12.02
C LEU A 217 -5.63 11.09 -12.72
N LEU A 218 -5.62 12.22 -13.44
CA LEU A 218 -4.46 12.68 -14.19
C LEU A 218 -3.27 12.99 -13.26
N SER A 219 -3.54 13.62 -12.12
CA SER A 219 -2.51 13.96 -11.13
C SER A 219 -1.93 12.70 -10.47
N THR A 220 -2.75 11.66 -10.26
CA THR A 220 -2.27 10.37 -9.72
C THR A 220 -1.34 9.67 -10.72
N VAL A 221 -1.72 9.64 -11.99
CA VAL A 221 -0.88 9.10 -13.08
C VAL A 221 0.41 9.91 -13.24
N PHE A 222 0.30 11.25 -13.17
CA PHE A 222 1.45 12.14 -13.23
C PHE A 222 2.44 11.88 -12.09
N HIS A 223 1.96 11.73 -10.86
CA HIS A 223 2.80 11.41 -9.71
C HIS A 223 3.50 10.04 -9.85
N PHE A 224 2.82 9.01 -10.37
CA PHE A 224 3.45 7.73 -10.72
C PHE A 224 4.62 7.91 -11.71
N VAL A 225 4.43 8.75 -12.74
CA VAL A 225 5.48 9.04 -13.73
C VAL A 225 6.65 9.77 -13.09
N ILE A 226 6.40 10.73 -12.19
CA ILE A 226 7.46 11.41 -11.42
C ILE A 226 8.23 10.40 -10.57
N ALA A 227 7.54 9.55 -9.80
CA ALA A 227 8.17 8.54 -8.95
C ALA A 227 9.09 7.61 -9.76
N ARG A 228 8.66 7.25 -10.97
CA ARG A 228 9.47 6.50 -11.93
C ARG A 228 10.71 7.27 -12.40
N ILE A 229 10.56 8.54 -12.75
CA ILE A 229 11.69 9.38 -13.18
C ILE A 229 12.71 9.51 -12.04
N ILE A 230 12.25 9.77 -10.81
CA ILE A 230 13.09 9.84 -9.61
C ILE A 230 13.87 8.53 -9.43
N TYR A 231 13.21 7.37 -9.58
CA TYR A 231 13.89 6.08 -9.50
C TYR A 231 15.01 5.94 -10.55
N GLU A 232 14.72 6.23 -11.82
CA GLU A 232 15.69 6.06 -12.91
C GLU A 232 16.88 7.03 -12.77
N LEU A 233 16.66 8.25 -12.27
CA LEU A 233 17.70 9.25 -12.09
C LEU A 233 18.57 9.00 -10.86
N PHE A 234 17.97 8.68 -9.71
CA PHE A 234 18.67 8.72 -8.43
C PHE A 234 18.93 7.33 -7.82
N LYS A 235 18.02 6.36 -8.03
CA LYS A 235 18.06 5.07 -7.32
C LYS A 235 18.69 3.96 -8.16
N LYS A 236 18.42 3.93 -9.47
CA LYS A 236 18.85 2.86 -10.37
C LYS A 236 20.35 2.52 -10.29
N LYS A 237 21.23 3.52 -10.41
CA LYS A 237 22.69 3.32 -10.35
C LYS A 237 23.14 2.69 -9.03
N LYS A 238 22.51 3.08 -7.91
CA LYS A 238 22.82 2.54 -6.58
C LYS A 238 22.41 1.07 -6.48
N VAL A 239 21.22 0.73 -6.99
CA VAL A 239 20.71 -0.65 -7.01
C VAL A 239 21.58 -1.55 -7.88
N GLU A 240 21.90 -1.12 -9.10
CA GLU A 240 22.73 -1.91 -10.04
C GLU A 240 24.11 -2.23 -9.47
N LYS A 241 24.73 -1.28 -8.73
CA LYS A 241 26.02 -1.52 -8.06
C LYS A 241 25.96 -2.56 -6.95
N THR A 242 24.90 -2.54 -6.12
CA THR A 242 24.77 -3.51 -5.02
C THR A 242 24.56 -4.94 -5.52
N VAL A 243 23.79 -5.10 -6.59
CA VAL A 243 23.43 -6.42 -7.14
C VAL A 243 24.65 -7.15 -7.68
N VAL A 244 25.54 -6.41 -8.35
CA VAL A 244 26.82 -6.95 -8.83
C VAL A 244 27.67 -7.43 -7.66
N ALA A 245 27.64 -6.76 -6.50
CA ALA A 245 28.38 -7.20 -5.33
C ALA A 245 27.80 -8.49 -4.73
N ASP A 246 26.48 -8.58 -4.57
CA ASP A 246 25.81 -9.71 -3.92
C ASP A 246 25.96 -11.03 -4.69
N ASP A 247 25.97 -11.00 -6.03
CA ASP A 247 26.20 -12.19 -6.86
C ASP A 247 27.57 -12.85 -6.58
N TYR A 248 28.54 -12.14 -5.99
CA TYR A 248 29.81 -12.71 -5.52
C TYR A 248 29.75 -13.36 -4.12
N PHE A 249 28.72 -13.06 -3.31
CA PHE A 249 28.66 -13.49 -1.90
C PHE A 249 27.65 -14.61 -1.61
N PHE A 250 26.66 -14.83 -2.48
CA PHE A 250 25.62 -15.86 -2.27
C PHE A 250 26.06 -17.31 -2.60
N THR A 251 27.34 -17.56 -2.79
CA THR A 251 27.90 -18.92 -2.74
C THR A 251 28.13 -19.33 -1.27
N ASP A 252 27.12 -20.03 -0.72
CA ASP A 252 27.22 -21.03 0.36
C ASP A 252 27.21 -20.65 1.85
N LYS A 253 26.99 -19.39 2.27
CA LYS A 253 26.84 -19.11 3.72
C LYS A 253 25.38 -18.84 4.13
N PRO A 254 24.71 -19.77 4.85
CA PRO A 254 23.41 -19.47 5.45
C PRO A 254 23.55 -18.32 6.43
N PHE A 255 22.65 -17.34 6.30
CA PHE A 255 22.54 -16.18 7.16
C PHE A 255 22.41 -16.63 8.62
N GLN A 256 23.49 -16.48 9.40
CA GLN A 256 23.44 -16.63 10.84
C GLN A 256 23.15 -15.25 11.44
N LEU A 257 21.88 -15.03 11.83
CA LEU A 257 21.49 -14.01 12.80
C LEU A 257 22.20 -14.32 14.13
N THR A 258 23.49 -14.02 14.24
CA THR A 258 24.25 -14.19 15.46
C THR A 258 23.87 -13.07 16.43
N HIS A 259 23.16 -13.47 17.49
CA HIS A 259 22.98 -12.75 18.75
C HIS A 259 22.02 -11.55 18.82
N ILE A 260 20.91 -11.56 18.07
CA ILE A 260 19.70 -10.85 18.52
C ILE A 260 18.70 -11.87 19.07
N ASN A 261 18.23 -11.59 20.28
CA ASN A 261 17.45 -12.50 21.11
C ASN A 261 16.13 -12.86 20.40
N LYS A 262 16.07 -14.02 19.72
CA LYS A 262 14.87 -14.58 19.05
C LYS A 262 13.60 -14.51 19.91
N ALA A 263 13.76 -14.49 21.23
CA ALA A 263 12.68 -14.33 22.20
C ALA A 263 12.00 -12.94 22.17
N LEU A 264 12.74 -11.87 21.89
CA LEU A 264 12.18 -10.50 21.80
C LEU A 264 11.48 -10.27 20.46
N GLU A 265 12.00 -10.84 19.37
CA GLU A 265 11.41 -10.67 18.03
C GLU A 265 10.07 -11.38 17.85
N ASN A 266 9.90 -12.59 18.42
CA ASN A 266 8.62 -13.28 18.39
C ASN A 266 7.60 -12.57 19.29
N LYS A 267 8.01 -12.14 20.49
CA LYS A 267 7.10 -11.46 21.42
C LYS A 267 6.58 -10.16 20.83
N PHE A 268 7.42 -9.32 20.19
CA PHE A 268 6.98 -8.05 19.63
C PHE A 268 5.92 -8.21 18.51
N VAL A 269 6.13 -9.14 17.58
CA VAL A 269 5.16 -9.41 16.51
C VAL A 269 3.84 -9.93 17.08
N TRP A 270 3.90 -10.84 18.06
CA TRP A 270 2.70 -11.32 18.74
C TRP A 270 2.01 -10.23 19.56
N TRP A 271 2.74 -9.34 20.22
CA TRP A 271 2.16 -8.20 20.94
C TRP A 271 1.42 -7.25 20.00
N VAL A 272 1.99 -6.92 18.84
CA VAL A 272 1.31 -6.06 17.85
C VAL A 272 0.06 -6.75 17.29
N LEU A 273 0.13 -8.04 16.99
CA LEU A 273 -1.04 -8.82 16.53
C LEU A 273 -2.11 -8.95 17.60
N ILE A 274 -1.74 -9.23 18.85
CA ILE A 274 -2.65 -9.32 20.00
C ILE A 274 -3.30 -7.96 20.24
N ILE A 275 -2.54 -6.87 20.28
CA ILE A 275 -3.09 -5.53 20.47
C ILE A 275 -4.05 -5.18 19.34
N SER A 276 -3.70 -5.47 18.08
CA SER A 276 -4.56 -5.21 16.92
C SER A 276 -5.88 -6.00 16.98
N VAL A 277 -5.80 -7.30 17.28
CA VAL A 277 -6.98 -8.19 17.38
C VAL A 277 -7.82 -7.83 18.60
N SER A 278 -7.19 -7.55 19.76
CA SER A 278 -7.89 -7.11 20.97
C SER A 278 -8.58 -5.76 20.77
N MET A 279 -7.97 -4.82 20.05
CA MET A 279 -8.60 -3.54 19.70
C MET A 279 -9.78 -3.74 18.74
N MET A 280 -9.67 -4.63 17.75
CA MET A 280 -10.80 -4.98 16.87
C MET A 280 -11.96 -5.64 17.63
N VAL A 281 -11.67 -6.57 18.54
CA VAL A 281 -12.70 -7.22 19.37
C VAL A 281 -13.34 -6.22 20.33
N LEU A 282 -12.54 -5.36 20.97
CA LEU A 282 -13.02 -4.33 21.89
C LEU A 282 -13.89 -3.28 21.17
N SER A 283 -13.49 -2.82 19.98
CA SER A 283 -14.34 -1.89 19.22
C SER A 283 -15.66 -2.56 18.84
N THR A 284 -15.65 -3.84 18.44
CA THR A 284 -16.86 -4.60 18.11
C THR A 284 -17.80 -4.73 19.31
N ILE A 285 -17.26 -5.00 20.51
CA ILE A 285 -18.04 -5.08 21.75
C ILE A 285 -18.65 -3.72 22.11
N ILE A 286 -17.85 -2.64 22.07
CA ILE A 286 -18.33 -1.29 22.38
C ILE A 286 -19.43 -0.88 21.39
N THR A 287 -19.29 -1.18 20.10
CA THR A 287 -20.33 -0.88 19.10
C THR A 287 -21.57 -1.77 19.19
N ALA A 288 -21.53 -2.89 19.91
CA ALA A 288 -22.69 -3.77 20.10
C ALA A 288 -23.59 -3.31 21.27
N GLU A 289 -23.11 -2.41 22.12
CA GLU A 289 -23.84 -1.88 23.28
C GLU A 289 -24.49 -0.51 23.03
N TYR A 290 -24.26 0.10 21.86
CA TYR A 290 -24.89 1.34 21.39
C TYR A 290 -25.74 1.10 20.14
#